data_AF-A0A950Y3U0-F1
#
_entry.id   AF-A0A950Y3U0-F1
#
_cell.length_a   1.000
_cell.length_b   1.000
_cell.length_c   1.000
_cell.angle_alpha   90.00
_cell.angle_beta   90.00
_cell.angle_gamma   90.00
#
_symmetry.space_group_name_H-M   'P 1'
#
loop_
_entity.id
_entity.type
_entity.pdbx_description
1 polymer ?
#
loop_
_entity_poly.entity_id
_entity_poly.type
_entity_poly.pdbx_seq_one_letter_code
_entity_poly.pdbx_strand_id
1 'polypeptide(L)'
;MTRAMRTGALYAAMMYLVFAQGCIRRAGRNTDCKWQPEIPLHAATERHLSADAEFAEDLAIRYADSRHGLHSANYVSNDAYVAARDACLQSFFQKIARQHGAEVTRVSAALGHNRARVDVAVNLPFAVVYVTALIFVAGWTAKKYPAREHRWVATLTIALVGSVVMAVLGCLVAELYAGAAEAWRLGNGHLSYREQRVWPVAHQGVLLITEMIVFWGLFLGFGRNRRRSTPKPTLAGTRAQPE
;
A
#
# COMPACT_ATOMS: atom_id res chain seq x y z
N MET A 1 -19.10 -19.92 -18.46
CA MET A 1 -18.51 -18.59 -18.21
C MET A 1 -17.02 -18.63 -18.53
N THR A 2 -16.61 -17.97 -19.60
CA THR A 2 -15.23 -18.03 -20.13
C THR A 2 -14.25 -17.31 -19.20
N ARG A 3 -13.00 -17.80 -19.16
CA ARG A 3 -11.91 -17.28 -18.31
C ARG A 3 -11.72 -15.75 -18.43
N ALA A 4 -11.99 -15.21 -19.61
CA ALA A 4 -11.93 -13.77 -19.93
C ALA A 4 -13.01 -12.93 -19.21
N MET A 5 -14.23 -13.46 -19.02
CA MET A 5 -15.29 -12.74 -18.31
C MET A 5 -15.00 -12.64 -16.80
N ARG A 6 -14.34 -13.66 -16.23
CA ARG A 6 -13.92 -13.64 -14.82
C ARG A 6 -12.81 -12.63 -14.55
N THR A 7 -11.85 -12.48 -15.46
CA THR A 7 -10.81 -11.45 -15.32
C THR A 7 -11.38 -10.04 -15.47
N GLY A 8 -12.29 -9.82 -16.44
CA GLY A 8 -12.94 -8.51 -16.60
C GLY A 8 -13.75 -8.08 -15.38
N ALA A 9 -14.51 -8.99 -14.78
CA ALA A 9 -15.27 -8.71 -13.56
C ALA A 9 -14.36 -8.39 -12.36
N LEU A 10 -13.18 -9.03 -12.27
CA LEU A 10 -12.21 -8.82 -11.18
C LEU A 10 -11.52 -7.46 -11.30
N TYR A 11 -11.15 -7.04 -12.51
CA TYR A 11 -10.63 -5.69 -12.76
C TYR A 11 -11.68 -4.60 -12.54
N ALA A 12 -12.93 -4.84 -12.94
CA ALA A 12 -14.03 -3.92 -12.69
C ALA A 12 -14.34 -3.78 -11.18
N ALA A 13 -14.35 -4.89 -10.45
CA ALA A 13 -14.49 -4.89 -8.99
C ALA A 13 -13.31 -4.19 -8.30
N MET A 14 -12.09 -4.34 -8.82
CA MET A 14 -10.93 -3.61 -8.33
C MET A 14 -11.02 -2.11 -8.59
N MET A 15 -11.40 -1.69 -9.80
CA MET A 15 -11.64 -0.27 -10.07
C MET A 15 -12.74 0.28 -9.16
N TYR A 16 -13.84 -0.45 -8.97
CA TYR A 16 -14.87 -0.07 -8.01
C TYR A 16 -14.33 0.05 -6.59
N LEU A 17 -13.48 -0.87 -6.13
CA LEU A 17 -12.83 -0.78 -4.82
C LEU A 17 -11.88 0.42 -4.71
N VAL A 18 -11.20 0.83 -5.79
CA VAL A 18 -10.39 2.06 -5.86
C VAL A 18 -11.27 3.31 -5.75
N PHE A 19 -12.44 3.33 -6.40
CA PHE A 19 -13.38 4.46 -6.32
C PHE A 19 -14.22 4.47 -5.03
N ALA A 20 -14.44 3.30 -4.43
CA ALA A 20 -15.17 3.12 -3.17
C ALA A 20 -14.30 3.36 -1.92
N GLN A 21 -13.04 3.82 -2.10
CA GLN A 21 -12.15 4.23 -1.01
C GLN A 21 -12.67 5.49 -0.30
N GLY A 22 -13.71 5.31 0.50
CA GLY A 22 -13.98 6.11 1.68
C GLY A 22 -15.17 7.05 1.59
N CYS A 23 -16.24 6.66 2.29
CA CYS A 23 -17.08 7.62 3.02
C CYS A 23 -16.19 8.32 4.07
N ILE A 24 -15.35 9.25 3.64
CA ILE A 24 -14.57 10.09 4.52
C ILE A 24 -15.41 11.30 4.89
N ARG A 25 -15.33 11.70 6.16
CA ARG A 25 -15.91 12.94 6.64
C ARG A 25 -15.32 14.11 5.83
N ARG A 26 -16.13 14.64 4.92
CA ARG A 26 -15.84 15.90 4.19
C ARG A 26 -16.46 17.10 4.89
N ALA A 27 -17.55 16.88 5.62
CA ALA A 27 -18.22 17.91 6.40
C ALA A 27 -17.30 18.46 7.49
N GLY A 28 -17.19 19.78 7.56
CA GLY A 28 -16.34 20.49 8.53
C GLY A 28 -14.91 20.75 8.09
N ARG A 29 -14.50 20.36 6.87
CA ARG A 29 -13.20 20.72 6.32
C ARG A 29 -13.07 22.24 6.16
N ASN A 30 -11.95 22.78 6.63
CA ASN A 30 -11.62 24.19 6.53
C ASN A 30 -10.09 24.40 6.62
N THR A 31 -9.66 25.64 6.39
CA THR A 31 -8.25 26.07 6.42
C THR A 31 -7.99 27.08 7.55
N ASP A 32 -8.91 27.23 8.52
CA ASP A 32 -8.88 28.31 9.51
C ASP A 32 -8.60 27.82 10.94
N CYS A 33 -8.05 26.61 11.10
CA CYS A 33 -7.86 25.97 12.40
C CYS A 33 -9.16 25.93 13.25
N LYS A 34 -10.30 25.64 12.62
CA LYS A 34 -11.59 25.55 13.31
C LYS A 34 -12.07 24.09 13.40
N TRP A 35 -12.39 23.66 14.61
CA TRP A 35 -13.04 22.38 14.84
C TRP A 35 -14.54 22.57 14.71
N GLN A 36 -15.20 21.74 13.91
CA GLN A 36 -16.65 21.66 13.91
C GLN A 36 -17.07 20.47 14.79
N PRO A 37 -17.73 20.73 15.94
CA PRO A 37 -18.19 19.67 16.82
C PRO A 37 -19.11 18.70 16.07
N GLU A 38 -18.94 17.42 16.34
CA GLU A 38 -19.96 16.43 15.96
C GLU A 38 -21.02 16.37 17.04
N ILE A 39 -22.25 16.02 16.69
CA ILE A 39 -23.27 15.66 17.68
C ILE A 39 -22.93 14.24 18.16
N PRO A 40 -22.50 14.05 19.42
CA PRO A 40 -22.14 12.72 19.90
C PRO A 40 -23.40 11.87 20.05
N LEU A 41 -23.62 10.95 19.12
CA LEU A 41 -24.74 10.00 19.17
C LEU A 41 -24.44 8.83 20.11
N HIS A 42 -23.16 8.49 20.30
CA HIS A 42 -22.69 7.37 21.12
C HIS A 42 -21.37 7.69 21.83
N ALA A 43 -21.02 6.90 22.84
CA ALA A 43 -19.71 6.97 23.48
C ALA A 43 -18.59 6.72 22.44
N ALA A 44 -17.50 7.46 22.55
CA ALA A 44 -16.40 7.38 21.60
C ALA A 44 -15.72 6.01 21.68
N THR A 45 -15.87 5.22 20.62
CA THR A 45 -15.09 4.00 20.43
C THR A 45 -13.65 4.36 20.04
N GLU A 46 -12.69 3.44 20.25
CA GLU A 46 -11.31 3.63 19.80
C GLU A 46 -11.19 3.95 18.30
N ARG A 47 -12.08 3.39 17.48
CA ARG A 47 -12.14 3.72 16.05
C ARG A 47 -12.62 5.15 15.82
N HIS A 48 -13.62 5.61 16.58
CA HIS A 48 -14.14 6.97 16.44
C HIS A 48 -13.12 8.00 16.88
N LEU A 49 -12.45 7.80 18.03
CA LEU A 49 -11.36 8.66 18.47
C LEU A 49 -10.23 8.74 17.45
N SER A 50 -9.85 7.60 16.85
CA SER A 50 -8.84 7.57 15.81
C SER A 50 -9.27 8.35 14.56
N ALA A 51 -10.52 8.18 14.11
CA ALA A 51 -11.06 8.92 12.97
C ALA A 51 -11.09 10.44 13.22
N ASP A 52 -11.47 10.87 14.44
CA ASP A 52 -11.45 12.28 14.83
C ASP A 52 -10.03 12.84 14.91
N ALA A 53 -9.08 12.07 15.46
CA ALA A 53 -7.67 12.46 15.52
C ALA A 53 -7.06 12.59 14.11
N GLU A 54 -7.36 11.67 13.20
CA GLU A 54 -6.96 11.77 11.79
C GLU A 54 -7.63 12.96 11.08
N PHE A 55 -8.90 13.27 11.38
CA PHE A 55 -9.56 14.42 10.79
C PHE A 55 -8.94 15.74 11.31
N ALA A 56 -8.64 15.82 12.60
CA ALA A 56 -7.94 16.95 13.20
C ALA A 56 -6.57 17.19 12.57
N GLU A 57 -5.80 16.13 12.32
CA GLU A 57 -4.51 16.23 11.65
C GLU A 57 -4.65 16.74 10.20
N ASP A 58 -5.63 16.26 9.42
CA ASP A 58 -5.88 16.77 8.06
C ASP A 58 -6.19 18.28 8.09
N LEU A 59 -7.03 18.73 9.04
CA LEU A 59 -7.34 20.15 9.22
C LEU A 59 -6.11 20.98 9.63
N ALA A 60 -5.28 20.46 10.53
CA ALA A 60 -4.08 21.14 11.00
C ALA A 60 -3.05 21.30 9.86
N ILE A 61 -2.87 20.27 9.03
CA ILE A 61 -2.02 20.32 7.84
C ILE A 61 -2.57 21.35 6.86
N ARG A 62 -3.87 21.33 6.53
CA ARG A 62 -4.48 22.32 5.62
C ARG A 62 -4.33 23.75 6.12
N TYR A 63 -4.52 23.98 7.42
CA TYR A 63 -4.30 25.28 8.03
C TYR A 63 -2.84 25.73 7.81
N ALA A 64 -1.89 24.86 8.17
CA ALA A 64 -0.47 25.15 8.01
C ALA A 64 -0.08 25.37 6.54
N ASP A 65 -0.57 24.56 5.60
CA ASP A 65 -0.33 24.71 4.16
C ASP A 65 -0.83 26.07 3.65
N SER A 66 -2.06 26.45 4.03
CA SER A 66 -2.69 27.68 3.54
C SER A 66 -2.08 28.96 4.12
N ARG A 67 -1.59 28.91 5.37
CA ARG A 67 -1.10 30.09 6.09
C ARG A 67 0.41 30.17 6.12
N HIS A 68 1.10 29.04 6.27
CA HIS A 68 2.53 28.94 6.54
C HIS A 68 3.28 27.99 5.59
N GLY A 69 2.64 27.43 4.56
CA GLY A 69 3.27 26.53 3.59
C GLY A 69 4.15 27.28 2.59
N LEU A 70 5.04 26.56 1.89
CA LEU A 70 5.99 27.16 0.91
C LEU A 70 5.33 28.04 -0.16
N HIS A 71 4.06 27.77 -0.48
CA HIS A 71 3.30 28.51 -1.48
C HIS A 71 2.33 29.54 -0.87
N SER A 72 2.37 29.76 0.45
CA SER A 72 1.56 30.78 1.11
C SER A 72 2.25 32.15 1.08
N ALA A 73 1.46 33.22 1.18
CA ALA A 73 1.98 34.57 1.29
C ALA A 73 2.74 34.84 2.61
N ASN A 74 2.58 33.97 3.63
CA ASN A 74 3.21 34.14 4.95
C ASN A 74 4.17 33.00 5.29
N TYR A 75 4.79 32.37 4.28
CA TYR A 75 5.88 31.43 4.51
C TYR A 75 7.05 32.16 5.18
N VAL A 76 7.50 31.64 6.32
CA VAL A 76 8.67 32.17 7.06
C VAL A 76 9.78 31.14 7.09
N SER A 77 9.48 29.95 7.62
CA SER A 77 10.41 28.83 7.71
C SER A 77 9.63 27.52 7.88
N ASN A 78 10.33 26.39 7.69
CA ASN A 78 9.75 25.09 8.00
C ASN A 78 9.41 24.95 9.50
N ASP A 79 10.22 25.52 10.39
CA ASP A 79 9.95 25.48 11.83
C ASP A 79 8.66 26.25 12.19
N ALA A 80 8.43 27.40 11.56
CA ALA A 80 7.19 28.17 11.74
C ALA A 80 5.97 27.39 11.22
N TYR A 81 6.11 26.68 10.09
CA TYR A 81 5.07 25.79 9.57
C TYR A 81 4.75 24.67 10.57
N VAL A 82 5.77 23.97 11.08
CA VAL A 82 5.63 22.87 12.05
C VAL A 82 4.97 23.37 13.34
N ALA A 83 5.44 24.49 13.88
CA ALA A 83 4.89 25.08 15.10
C ALA A 83 3.40 25.47 14.94
N ALA A 84 3.03 26.08 13.82
CA ALA A 84 1.65 26.48 13.53
C ALA A 84 0.72 25.26 13.38
N ARG A 85 1.19 24.22 12.68
CA ARG A 85 0.48 22.95 12.52
C ARG A 85 0.24 22.28 13.89
N ASP A 86 1.28 22.13 14.69
CA ASP A 86 1.22 21.39 15.96
C ASP A 86 0.39 22.14 17.00
N ALA A 87 0.47 23.47 17.04
CA ALA A 87 -0.41 24.30 17.87
C ALA A 87 -1.89 24.11 17.47
N CYS A 88 -2.17 24.09 16.16
CA CYS A 88 -3.52 23.85 15.67
C CYS A 88 -4.03 22.45 16.05
N LEU A 89 -3.23 21.42 15.79
CA LEU A 89 -3.55 20.03 16.10
C LEU A 89 -3.80 19.81 17.59
N GLN A 90 -2.95 20.38 18.45
CA GLN A 90 -3.10 20.30 19.90
C GLN A 90 -4.42 20.94 20.36
N SER A 91 -4.81 22.07 19.76
CA SER A 91 -6.08 22.72 20.06
C SER A 91 -7.29 21.83 19.70
N PHE A 92 -7.17 21.03 18.64
CA PHE A 92 -8.21 20.08 18.24
C PHE A 92 -8.26 18.88 19.18
N PHE A 93 -7.12 18.31 19.58
CA PHE A 93 -7.11 17.23 20.55
C PHE A 93 -7.76 17.61 21.87
N GLN A 94 -7.55 18.84 22.35
CA GLN A 94 -8.26 19.36 23.53
C GLN A 94 -9.78 19.44 23.32
N LYS A 95 -10.24 19.87 22.15
CA LYS A 95 -11.68 19.96 21.83
C LYS A 95 -12.31 18.57 21.74
N ILE A 96 -11.66 17.64 21.05
CA ILE A 96 -12.09 16.23 20.91
C ILE A 96 -12.14 15.56 22.29
N ALA A 97 -11.09 15.74 23.11
CA ALA A 97 -11.03 15.22 24.48
C ALA A 97 -12.21 15.70 25.33
N ARG A 98 -12.52 17.01 25.30
CA ARG A 98 -13.68 17.58 26.00
C ARG A 98 -15.00 17.05 25.47
N GLN A 99 -15.14 16.92 24.15
CA GLN A 99 -16.37 16.45 23.51
C GLN A 99 -16.70 15.00 23.89
N HIS A 100 -15.68 14.16 24.06
CA HIS A 100 -15.84 12.73 24.34
C HIS A 100 -15.56 12.33 25.80
N GLY A 101 -15.25 13.28 26.68
CA GLY A 101 -14.86 13.00 28.07
C GLY A 101 -13.60 12.15 28.19
N ALA A 102 -12.66 12.28 27.25
CA ALA A 102 -11.41 11.52 27.19
C ALA A 102 -10.20 12.37 27.59
N GLU A 103 -9.07 11.73 27.88
CA GLU A 103 -7.79 12.43 28.06
C GLU A 103 -7.21 12.86 26.70
N VAL A 104 -6.53 14.01 26.67
CA VAL A 104 -5.84 14.52 25.47
C VAL A 104 -4.74 13.55 25.00
N THR A 105 -4.05 12.90 25.94
CA THR A 105 -3.08 11.83 25.69
C THR A 105 -3.71 10.65 24.96
N ARG A 106 -4.92 10.25 25.34
CA ARG A 106 -5.66 9.18 24.65
C ARG A 106 -6.04 9.58 23.22
N VAL A 107 -6.49 10.82 23.01
CA VAL A 107 -6.83 11.31 21.66
C VAL A 107 -5.60 11.37 20.75
N SER A 108 -4.50 11.96 21.24
CA SER A 108 -3.24 12.03 20.48
C SER A 108 -2.67 10.64 20.20
N ALA A 109 -2.73 9.72 21.17
CA ALA A 109 -2.33 8.33 20.98
C ALA A 109 -3.24 7.56 20.02
N ALA A 110 -4.48 7.96 19.79
CA ALA A 110 -5.37 7.30 18.83
C ALA A 110 -4.99 7.59 17.36
N LEU A 111 -4.10 8.54 17.12
CA LEU A 111 -3.66 8.92 15.78
C LEU A 111 -2.93 7.76 15.09
N GLY A 112 -3.43 7.35 13.93
CA GLY A 112 -2.84 6.22 13.19
C GLY A 112 -3.29 4.84 13.66
N HIS A 113 -4.05 4.72 14.75
CA HIS A 113 -4.51 3.43 15.26
C HIS A 113 -5.71 2.86 14.47
N ASN A 114 -5.91 1.54 14.54
CA ASN A 114 -7.08 0.86 13.93
C ASN A 114 -7.27 1.07 12.41
N ARG A 115 -6.20 1.46 11.70
CA ARG A 115 -6.19 1.70 10.25
C ARG A 115 -6.16 0.46 9.38
N ALA A 116 -5.97 -0.74 9.95
CA ALA A 116 -5.79 -1.98 9.18
C ALA A 116 -6.84 -2.20 8.08
N ARG A 117 -8.11 -1.84 8.32
CA ARG A 117 -9.17 -1.95 7.31
C ARG A 117 -8.96 -0.97 6.15
N VAL A 118 -8.58 0.27 6.45
CA VAL A 118 -8.26 1.30 5.46
C VAL A 118 -7.00 0.89 4.70
N ASP A 119 -5.96 0.45 5.40
CA ASP A 119 -4.70 0.05 4.76
C ASP A 119 -4.90 -1.16 3.83
N VAL A 120 -5.68 -2.17 4.25
CA VAL A 120 -6.04 -3.30 3.38
C VAL A 120 -6.85 -2.82 2.19
N ALA A 121 -7.87 -1.98 2.41
CA ALA A 121 -8.69 -1.48 1.32
C ALA A 121 -7.86 -0.69 0.30
N VAL A 122 -6.97 0.19 0.77
CA VAL A 122 -6.11 1.04 -0.07
C VAL A 122 -5.11 0.19 -0.84
N ASN A 123 -4.42 -0.75 -0.18
CA ASN A 123 -3.27 -1.47 -0.76
C ASN A 123 -3.65 -2.75 -1.52
N LEU A 124 -4.83 -3.33 -1.29
CA LEU A 124 -5.26 -4.56 -1.96
C LEU A 124 -5.26 -4.43 -3.50
N PRO A 125 -5.75 -3.33 -4.11
CA PRO A 125 -5.69 -3.16 -5.55
C PRO A 125 -4.25 -3.20 -6.09
N PHE A 126 -3.32 -2.50 -5.44
CA PHE A 126 -1.91 -2.56 -5.83
C PHE A 126 -1.35 -3.98 -5.73
N ALA A 127 -1.61 -4.67 -4.61
CA ALA A 127 -1.13 -6.03 -4.39
C ALA A 127 -1.58 -7.00 -5.49
N VAL A 128 -2.83 -6.91 -5.95
CA VAL A 128 -3.34 -7.77 -7.03
C VAL A 128 -2.65 -7.48 -8.36
N VAL A 129 -2.49 -6.21 -8.73
CA VAL A 129 -1.78 -5.83 -9.98
C VAL A 129 -0.33 -6.30 -9.92
N TYR A 130 0.35 -6.04 -8.81
CA TYR A 130 1.75 -6.37 -8.64
C TYR A 130 2.01 -7.88 -8.63
N VAL A 131 1.22 -8.66 -7.90
CA VAL A 131 1.32 -10.14 -7.92
C VAL A 131 1.06 -10.70 -9.32
N THR A 132 0.13 -10.12 -10.07
CA THR A 132 -0.11 -10.52 -11.47
C THR A 132 1.14 -10.27 -12.34
N ALA A 133 1.80 -9.13 -12.17
CA ALA A 133 3.06 -8.84 -12.84
C ALA A 133 4.18 -9.83 -12.43
N LEU A 134 4.30 -10.16 -11.14
CA LEU A 134 5.25 -11.15 -10.66
C LEU A 134 5.03 -12.53 -11.28
N ILE A 135 3.77 -12.99 -11.35
CA ILE A 135 3.40 -14.27 -12.00
C ILE A 135 3.88 -14.27 -13.46
N PHE A 136 3.62 -13.19 -14.20
CA PHE A 136 4.03 -13.07 -15.59
C PHE A 136 5.55 -13.09 -15.74
N VAL A 137 6.27 -12.25 -14.99
CA VAL A 137 7.74 -12.14 -15.07
C VAL A 137 8.42 -13.44 -14.63
N ALA A 138 8.00 -14.03 -13.51
CA ALA A 138 8.56 -15.29 -13.03
C ALA A 138 8.32 -16.43 -14.03
N GLY A 139 7.12 -16.52 -14.60
CA GLY A 139 6.78 -17.51 -15.62
C GLY A 139 7.55 -17.32 -16.93
N TRP A 140 7.74 -16.08 -17.37
CA TRP A 140 8.54 -15.74 -18.55
C TRP A 140 10.03 -16.06 -18.34
N THR A 141 10.59 -15.71 -17.18
CA THR A 141 11.99 -16.00 -16.84
C THR A 141 12.23 -17.50 -16.75
N ALA A 142 11.38 -18.24 -16.03
CA ALA A 142 11.44 -19.70 -15.99
C ALA A 142 11.23 -20.33 -17.37
N LYS A 143 10.53 -19.64 -18.28
CA LYS A 143 10.37 -20.07 -19.67
C LYS A 143 11.65 -19.97 -20.48
N LYS A 144 12.27 -18.80 -20.41
CA LYS A 144 13.40 -18.42 -21.26
C LYS A 144 14.72 -19.02 -20.78
N TYR A 145 14.86 -19.24 -19.47
CA TYR A 145 16.07 -19.76 -18.83
C TYR A 145 15.77 -21.06 -18.06
N PRO A 146 15.61 -22.19 -18.76
CA PRO A 146 15.43 -23.48 -18.09
C PRO A 146 16.75 -23.94 -17.45
N ALA A 147 16.68 -24.37 -16.19
CA ALA A 147 17.78 -25.03 -15.50
C ALA A 147 18.00 -26.45 -16.06
N ARG A 148 18.70 -26.53 -17.20
CA ARG A 148 19.29 -27.76 -17.78
C ARG A 148 20.80 -27.75 -17.59
N GLU A 149 21.41 -28.92 -17.70
CA GLU A 149 22.72 -29.36 -17.16
C GLU A 149 23.86 -28.33 -17.11
N HIS A 150 23.98 -27.40 -18.05
CA HIS A 150 25.05 -26.38 -18.04
C HIS A 150 24.59 -24.91 -17.85
N ARG A 151 23.30 -24.64 -17.69
CA ARG A 151 22.73 -23.27 -17.64
C ARG A 151 22.15 -22.88 -16.28
N TRP A 152 22.39 -23.68 -15.23
CA TRP A 152 21.81 -23.46 -13.90
C TRP A 152 22.33 -22.16 -13.25
N VAL A 153 23.62 -21.84 -13.42
CA VAL A 153 24.22 -20.58 -12.91
C VAL A 153 23.52 -19.37 -13.52
N ALA A 154 23.45 -19.31 -14.86
CA ALA A 154 22.77 -18.22 -15.56
C ALA A 154 21.28 -18.12 -15.15
N THR A 155 20.62 -19.25 -14.94
CA THR A 155 19.23 -19.29 -14.48
C THR A 155 19.07 -18.69 -13.08
N LEU A 156 19.95 -19.06 -12.14
CA LEU A 156 19.94 -18.52 -10.78
C LEU A 156 20.30 -17.03 -10.75
N THR A 157 21.29 -16.60 -11.54
CA THR A 157 21.68 -15.18 -11.63
C THR A 157 20.50 -14.34 -12.11
N ILE A 158 19.80 -14.77 -13.17
CA ILE A 158 18.66 -14.02 -13.70
C ILE A 158 17.48 -14.04 -12.73
N ALA A 159 17.23 -15.16 -12.05
CA ALA A 159 16.20 -15.22 -11.01
C ALA A 159 16.51 -14.30 -9.83
N LEU A 160 17.76 -14.27 -9.37
CA LEU A 160 18.22 -13.40 -8.29
C LEU A 160 18.08 -11.92 -8.68
N VAL A 161 18.68 -11.51 -9.80
CA VAL A 161 18.59 -10.13 -10.29
C VAL A 161 17.14 -9.74 -10.53
N GLY A 162 16.34 -10.62 -11.15
CA GLY A 162 14.92 -10.39 -11.35
C GLY A 162 14.16 -10.20 -10.05
N SER A 163 14.45 -11.01 -9.02
CA SER A 163 13.81 -10.87 -7.71
C SER A 163 14.12 -9.53 -7.03
N VAL A 164 15.39 -9.08 -7.08
CA VAL A 164 15.80 -7.79 -6.52
C VAL A 164 15.19 -6.64 -7.29
N VAL A 165 15.25 -6.65 -8.62
CA VAL A 165 14.69 -5.59 -9.47
C VAL A 165 13.19 -5.47 -9.24
N MET A 166 12.46 -6.59 -9.26
CA MET A 166 11.02 -6.56 -9.03
C MET A 166 10.71 -6.06 -7.61
N ALA A 167 11.42 -6.53 -6.59
CA ALA A 167 11.20 -6.09 -5.21
C ALA A 167 11.43 -4.59 -5.01
N VAL A 168 12.51 -4.04 -5.56
CA VAL A 168 12.79 -2.59 -5.49
C VAL A 168 11.74 -1.79 -6.24
N LEU A 169 11.37 -2.21 -7.46
CA LEU A 169 10.31 -1.55 -8.22
C LEU A 169 8.95 -1.65 -7.52
N GLY A 170 8.65 -2.80 -6.90
CA GLY A 170 7.44 -3.02 -6.11
C GLY A 170 7.35 -2.04 -4.95
N CYS A 171 8.39 -1.94 -4.13
CA CYS A 171 8.48 -0.96 -3.05
C CYS A 171 8.25 0.48 -3.54
N LEU A 172 8.99 0.91 -4.57
CA LEU A 172 8.89 2.29 -5.09
C LEU A 172 7.48 2.60 -5.61
N VAL A 173 6.87 1.68 -6.37
CA VAL A 173 5.51 1.89 -6.89
C VAL A 173 4.47 1.78 -5.78
N ALA A 174 4.67 0.92 -4.78
CA ALA A 174 3.77 0.78 -3.63
C ALA A 174 3.71 2.08 -2.82
N GLU A 175 4.85 2.71 -2.57
CA GLU A 175 4.94 3.99 -1.86
C GLU A 175 4.22 5.11 -2.64
N LEU A 176 4.55 5.26 -3.93
CA LEU A 176 3.90 6.26 -4.80
C LEU A 176 2.39 6.05 -4.86
N TYR A 177 1.95 4.80 -5.03
CA TYR A 177 0.54 4.45 -5.08
C TYR A 177 -0.17 4.77 -3.76
N ALA A 178 0.41 4.39 -2.63
CA ALA A 178 -0.21 4.57 -1.33
C ALA A 178 -0.25 6.05 -0.91
N GLY A 179 0.80 6.82 -1.24
CA GLY A 179 0.81 8.27 -1.07
C GLY A 179 -0.27 8.95 -1.91
N ALA A 180 -0.37 8.60 -3.21
CA ALA A 180 -1.40 9.15 -4.09
C ALA A 180 -2.82 8.77 -3.64
N ALA A 181 -3.02 7.51 -3.23
CA ALA A 181 -4.31 7.04 -2.74
C ALA A 181 -4.72 7.74 -1.44
N GLU A 182 -3.78 7.95 -0.50
CA GLU A 182 -4.03 8.68 0.74
C GLU A 182 -4.34 10.16 0.47
N ALA A 183 -3.57 10.81 -0.42
CA ALA A 183 -3.81 12.18 -0.84
C ALA A 183 -5.20 12.36 -1.45
N TRP A 184 -5.62 11.41 -2.29
CA TRP A 184 -6.96 11.42 -2.88
C TRP A 184 -8.07 11.15 -1.86
N ARG A 185 -7.88 10.17 -0.96
CA ARG A 185 -8.77 9.88 0.19
C ARG A 185 -9.10 11.18 0.94
N LEU A 186 -8.05 11.91 1.27
CA LEU A 186 -8.14 13.11 2.08
C LEU A 186 -8.58 14.30 1.23
N GLY A 187 -8.34 14.30 -0.07
CA GLY A 187 -8.46 15.50 -0.90
C GLY A 187 -7.49 16.59 -0.43
N ASN A 188 -6.29 16.18 -0.01
CA ASN A 188 -5.16 17.06 0.25
C ASN A 188 -3.93 16.47 -0.45
N GLY A 189 -3.25 17.27 -1.26
CA GLY A 189 -2.04 16.83 -1.98
C GLY A 189 -0.79 16.75 -1.10
N HIS A 190 -0.84 17.33 0.10
CA HIS A 190 0.28 17.35 1.04
C HIS A 190 -0.03 16.52 2.27
N LEU A 191 0.74 15.44 2.48
CA LEU A 191 0.55 14.51 3.59
C LEU A 191 1.43 14.86 4.80
N SER A 192 2.49 15.66 4.62
CA SER A 192 3.48 15.91 5.67
C SER A 192 3.96 14.58 6.30
N TYR A 193 4.13 14.53 7.63
CA TYR A 193 4.53 13.32 8.36
C TYR A 193 3.50 12.18 8.35
N ARG A 194 2.26 12.42 7.89
CA ARG A 194 1.28 11.33 7.72
C ARG A 194 1.77 10.29 6.73
N GLU A 195 2.53 10.70 5.72
CA GLU A 195 3.12 9.79 4.73
C GLU A 195 3.93 8.66 5.39
N GLN A 196 4.65 8.96 6.46
CA GLN A 196 5.47 7.98 7.19
C GLN A 196 4.64 6.90 7.89
N ARG A 197 3.34 7.12 8.10
CA ARG A 197 2.43 6.13 8.69
C ARG A 197 1.65 5.33 7.65
N VAL A 198 1.77 5.67 6.37
CA VAL A 198 1.13 4.89 5.31
C VAL A 198 1.83 3.53 5.21
N TRP A 199 1.06 2.45 5.14
CA TRP A 199 1.56 1.10 5.41
C TRP A 199 2.82 0.70 4.62
N PRO A 200 2.94 0.91 3.29
CA PRO A 200 4.15 0.56 2.55
C PRO A 200 5.40 1.31 3.01
N VAL A 201 5.26 2.61 3.32
CA VAL A 201 6.36 3.46 3.80
C VAL A 201 6.83 2.98 5.17
N ALA A 202 5.90 2.66 6.07
CA ALA A 202 6.23 2.16 7.40
C ALA A 202 6.84 0.75 7.42
N HIS A 203 6.69 -0.03 6.33
CA HIS A 203 7.06 -1.45 6.28
C HIS A 203 7.94 -1.81 5.07
N GLN A 204 8.74 -0.87 4.56
CA GLN A 204 9.58 -1.05 3.36
C GLN A 204 10.42 -2.34 3.38
N GLY A 205 11.12 -2.61 4.49
CA GLY A 205 11.96 -3.80 4.61
C GLY A 205 11.17 -5.11 4.57
N VAL A 206 9.99 -5.14 5.20
CA VAL A 206 9.10 -6.31 5.19
C VAL A 206 8.54 -6.54 3.79
N LEU A 207 8.15 -5.46 3.10
CA LEU A 207 7.71 -5.52 1.71
C LEU A 207 8.79 -6.10 0.81
N LEU A 208 9.99 -5.53 0.82
CA LEU A 208 11.11 -5.97 -0.01
C LEU A 208 11.37 -7.48 0.11
N ILE A 209 11.46 -7.98 1.35
CA ILE A 209 11.70 -9.40 1.63
C ILE A 209 10.51 -10.26 1.17
N THR A 210 9.28 -9.83 1.45
CA THR A 210 8.08 -10.58 1.08
C THR A 210 7.97 -10.73 -0.43
N GLU A 211 8.24 -9.66 -1.18
CA GLU A 211 8.17 -9.67 -2.64
C GLU A 211 9.22 -10.60 -3.25
N MET A 212 10.44 -10.62 -2.71
CA MET A 212 11.47 -11.58 -3.11
C MET A 212 11.02 -13.02 -2.85
N ILE A 213 10.48 -13.31 -1.66
CA ILE A 213 9.98 -14.66 -1.31
C ILE A 213 8.88 -15.09 -2.29
N VAL A 214 7.92 -14.21 -2.59
CA VAL A 214 6.83 -14.50 -3.53
C VAL A 214 7.38 -14.76 -4.92
N PHE A 215 8.31 -13.93 -5.42
CA PHE A 215 8.94 -14.12 -6.72
C PHE A 215 9.63 -15.49 -6.83
N TRP A 216 10.43 -15.86 -5.82
CA TRP A 216 11.12 -17.15 -5.80
C TRP A 216 10.15 -18.33 -5.74
N GLY A 217 9.09 -18.23 -4.92
CA GLY A 217 8.03 -19.24 -4.85
C GLY A 217 7.38 -19.48 -6.21
N LEU A 218 7.03 -18.40 -6.92
CA LEU A 218 6.46 -18.46 -8.27
C LEU A 218 7.44 -19.06 -9.28
N PHE A 219 8.68 -18.56 -9.31
CA PHE A 219 9.72 -19.01 -10.22
C PHE A 219 9.99 -20.52 -10.09
N LEU A 220 10.17 -21.01 -8.87
CA LEU A 220 10.38 -22.43 -8.58
C LEU A 220 9.14 -23.27 -8.91
N GLY A 221 7.94 -22.74 -8.65
CA GLY A 221 6.67 -23.38 -9.00
C GLY A 221 6.55 -23.63 -10.50
N PHE A 222 6.86 -22.63 -11.33
CA PHE A 222 6.87 -22.78 -12.79
C PHE A 222 7.93 -23.78 -13.29
N GLY A 223 9.12 -23.76 -12.69
CA GLY A 223 10.19 -24.72 -13.02
C GLY A 223 9.78 -26.17 -12.74
N ARG A 224 9.14 -26.43 -11.59
CA ARG A 224 8.66 -27.76 -11.20
C ARG A 224 7.55 -28.27 -12.11
N ASN A 225 6.57 -27.43 -12.44
CA ASN A 225 5.44 -27.83 -13.27
C ASN A 225 5.91 -28.32 -14.66
N ARG A 226 6.93 -27.67 -15.23
CA ARG A 226 7.52 -28.09 -16.52
C ARG A 226 8.20 -29.44 -16.49
N ARG A 227 8.96 -29.73 -15.42
CA ARG A 227 9.64 -31.03 -15.28
C ARG A 227 8.64 -32.18 -15.22
N ARG A 228 7.44 -31.95 -14.67
CA ARG A 228 6.35 -32.93 -14.65
C ARG A 228 5.70 -33.14 -16.02
N SER A 229 5.63 -32.10 -16.86
CA SER A 229 4.98 -32.16 -18.17
C SER A 229 5.86 -32.69 -19.31
N THR A 230 7.17 -32.82 -19.12
CA THR A 230 8.04 -33.45 -20.14
C THR A 230 7.86 -34.96 -20.09
N PRO A 231 7.34 -35.62 -21.16
CA PRO A 231 7.19 -37.06 -21.19
C PRO A 231 8.55 -37.74 -21.01
N LYS A 232 8.61 -38.78 -20.16
CA LYS A 232 9.81 -39.63 -20.09
C LYS A 232 10.08 -40.18 -21.49
N PRO A 233 11.32 -40.20 -21.98
CA PRO A 233 11.63 -40.90 -23.21
C PRO A 233 11.24 -42.36 -23.01
N THR A 234 10.21 -42.79 -23.74
CA THR A 234 9.87 -44.20 -23.83
C THR A 234 11.12 -44.90 -24.34
N LEU A 235 11.68 -45.82 -23.55
CA LEU A 235 12.76 -46.71 -23.98
C LEU A 235 12.23 -47.57 -25.14
N ALA A 236 12.25 -47.02 -26.34
CA ALA A 236 11.83 -47.69 -27.56
C ALA A 236 13.00 -48.56 -28.04
N GLY A 237 12.90 -49.85 -27.70
CA GLY A 237 13.31 -50.92 -28.60
C GLY A 237 14.80 -51.20 -28.71
N THR A 238 15.38 -51.87 -27.71
CA THR A 238 16.48 -52.81 -27.95
C THR A 238 15.93 -53.97 -28.78
N ARG A 239 15.92 -53.83 -30.11
CA ARG A 239 15.64 -54.95 -31.02
C ARG A 239 16.93 -55.75 -31.13
N ALA A 240 16.97 -56.92 -30.49
CA ALA A 240 17.97 -57.93 -30.73
C ALA A 240 17.96 -58.32 -32.22
N GLN A 241 19.12 -58.28 -32.87
CA GLN A 241 19.36 -59.01 -34.11
C GLN A 241 19.72 -60.46 -33.74
N PRO A 242 19.00 -61.47 -34.23
CA PRO A 242 19.54 -62.83 -34.31
C PRO A 242 20.37 -62.97 -35.60
N GLU A 243 21.50 -63.64 -35.48
CA GLU A 243 22.35 -64.13 -36.58
C GLU A 243 21.67 -65.24 -37.39
#